data_AF-A0A969N4R2-F1
#
_entry.id   AF-A0A969N4R2-F1
#
_cell.length_a   1.000
_cell.length_b   1.000
_cell.length_c   1.000
_cell.angle_alpha   90.00
_cell.angle_beta   90.00
_cell.angle_gamma   90.00
#
_symmetry.space_group_name_H-M   'P 1'
#
loop_
_entity.id
_entity.type
_entity.pdbx_description
1 polymer ?
#
loop_
_entity_poly.entity_id
_entity_poly.type
_entity_poly.pdbx_seq_one_letter_code
_entity_poly.pdbx_strand_id
1 'polypeptide(L)'
;MKSIKKNMEPKAQEILGKHKDRPEYPVFFCQWSLDKILKHLPDGESINEEIFYSITSALEDSVERANRQNQGNEEGFEISDSQGMLIILNDFVEILSPDLIAHRVHQLLNKKSSSGDARYPHISVVWIVSAIHIIKTEIGQKLLPSIVLVSDYSHNHQEASDYVNWLQRKWASFNNMPFVEVHLDFKDIQFSKQETDSPEMIPRSEMWRKQYSQTPYLRHLSREQLLEYSQQLWFETLPAFIRGSHEKPAQETVFKLMEKQTHLMEEINFRGIDFREFSPKLHEAFNGLQQEGKLKIQDLYVGEGDQASNSDAVD
;
A
#
# COMPACT_ATOMS: atom_id res chain seq x y z
N MET A 1 3.63 -24.56 12.54
CA MET A 1 3.88 -23.13 12.24
C MET A 1 4.12 -22.94 10.76
N LYS A 2 3.46 -21.98 10.12
CA LYS A 2 3.72 -21.56 8.73
C LYS A 2 4.09 -20.07 8.74
N SER A 3 5.20 -19.72 8.11
CA SER A 3 5.64 -18.32 7.93
C SER A 3 5.43 -17.90 6.48
N ILE A 4 5.01 -16.65 6.27
CA ILE A 4 4.77 -16.09 4.95
C ILE A 4 6.06 -15.45 4.43
N LYS A 5 6.68 -16.06 3.42
CA LYS A 5 8.04 -15.69 2.97
C LYS A 5 8.12 -15.06 1.57
N LYS A 6 7.00 -14.90 0.87
CA LYS A 6 6.99 -14.43 -0.52
C LYS A 6 6.44 -13.01 -0.59
N ASN A 7 7.19 -12.09 -1.20
CA ASN A 7 6.66 -10.78 -1.53
C ASN A 7 5.55 -10.92 -2.59
N MET A 8 4.34 -10.46 -2.26
CA MET A 8 3.15 -10.54 -3.12
C MET A 8 2.85 -9.22 -3.85
N GLU A 9 3.60 -8.16 -3.57
CA GLU A 9 3.47 -6.87 -4.23
C GLU A 9 3.61 -6.96 -5.77
N PRO A 10 4.57 -7.74 -6.34
CA PRO A 10 4.68 -7.85 -7.80
C PRO A 10 3.41 -8.40 -8.46
N LYS A 11 2.69 -9.31 -7.79
CA LYS A 11 1.42 -9.86 -8.30
C LYS A 11 0.32 -8.80 -8.33
N ALA A 12 0.21 -8.00 -7.27
CA ALA A 12 -0.76 -6.91 -7.22
C ALA A 12 -0.47 -5.87 -8.31
N GLN A 13 0.81 -5.52 -8.50
CA GLN A 13 1.25 -4.62 -9.57
C GLN A 13 1.00 -5.18 -10.97
N GLU A 14 1.17 -6.49 -11.18
CA GLU A 14 0.89 -7.15 -12.45
C GLU A 14 -0.60 -7.06 -12.82
N ILE A 15 -1.50 -7.36 -11.88
CA ILE A 15 -2.96 -7.25 -12.11
C ILE A 15 -3.34 -5.81 -12.42
N LEU A 16 -2.89 -4.86 -11.59
CA LEU A 16 -3.16 -3.44 -11.80
C LEU A 16 -2.58 -2.93 -13.13
N GLY A 17 -1.42 -3.47 -13.52
CA GLY A 17 -0.73 -3.16 -14.78
C GLY A 17 -1.57 -3.39 -16.03
N LYS A 18 -2.47 -4.38 -16.01
CA LYS A 18 -3.39 -4.70 -17.13
C LYS A 18 -4.39 -3.57 -17.42
N HIS A 19 -4.59 -2.67 -16.48
CA HIS A 19 -5.58 -1.59 -16.57
C HIS A 19 -4.98 -0.22 -16.87
N LYS A 20 -3.65 -0.10 -16.98
CA LYS A 20 -2.95 1.20 -17.13
C LYS A 20 -3.31 1.96 -18.41
N ASP A 21 -3.63 1.25 -19.49
CA ASP A 21 -3.94 1.86 -20.78
C ASP A 21 -5.40 2.35 -20.89
N ARG A 22 -6.20 2.15 -19.83
CA ARG A 22 -7.60 2.56 -19.82
C ARG A 22 -7.73 4.08 -19.67
N PRO A 23 -8.67 4.72 -20.36
CA PRO A 23 -8.93 6.15 -20.19
C PRO A 23 -9.29 6.55 -18.76
N GLU A 24 -9.92 5.68 -17.98
CA GLU A 24 -10.30 5.96 -16.60
C GLU A 24 -9.15 5.78 -15.61
N TYR A 25 -8.08 5.08 -16.00
CA TYR A 25 -6.93 4.87 -15.13
C TYR A 25 -6.27 6.21 -14.80
N PRO A 26 -6.09 6.55 -13.51
CA PRO A 26 -5.65 7.88 -13.15
C PRO A 26 -4.19 8.09 -13.52
N VAL A 27 -3.85 9.30 -13.98
CA VAL A 27 -2.46 9.72 -14.09
C VAL A 27 -2.06 10.30 -12.75
N PHE A 28 -1.05 9.72 -12.12
CA PHE A 28 -0.57 10.19 -10.84
C PHE A 28 0.95 10.19 -10.80
N PHE A 29 1.49 11.08 -9.98
CA PHE A 29 2.91 11.11 -9.65
C PHE A 29 3.15 10.42 -8.32
N CYS A 30 4.35 9.89 -8.13
CA CYS A 30 4.73 9.13 -6.93
C CYS A 30 3.88 7.86 -6.73
N GLN A 31 3.69 7.46 -5.48
CA GLN A 31 2.96 6.24 -5.11
C GLN A 31 1.59 6.63 -4.58
N TRP A 32 0.55 6.01 -5.13
CA TRP A 32 -0.81 6.09 -4.60
C TRP A 32 -1.18 4.78 -3.93
N SER A 33 -2.02 4.88 -2.90
CA SER A 33 -2.66 3.70 -2.32
C SER A 33 -3.61 3.06 -3.34
N LEU A 34 -3.74 1.74 -3.27
CA LEU A 34 -4.57 0.98 -4.20
C LEU A 34 -6.02 1.49 -4.23
N ASP A 35 -6.60 1.81 -3.07
CA ASP A 35 -7.98 2.32 -2.96
C ASP A 35 -8.20 3.60 -3.78
N LYS A 36 -7.19 4.49 -3.85
CA LYS A 36 -7.27 5.73 -4.61
C LYS A 36 -7.32 5.44 -6.10
N ILE A 37 -6.49 4.51 -6.58
CA ILE A 37 -6.45 4.12 -7.99
C ILE A 37 -7.77 3.48 -8.39
N LEU A 38 -8.27 2.54 -7.57
CA LEU A 38 -9.49 1.79 -7.87
C LEU A 38 -10.76 2.64 -7.85
N LYS A 39 -10.81 3.75 -7.08
CA LYS A 39 -11.93 4.70 -7.09
C LYS A 39 -12.18 5.35 -8.45
N HIS A 40 -11.17 5.42 -9.32
CA HIS A 40 -11.30 5.96 -10.67
C HIS A 40 -11.76 4.91 -11.69
N LEU A 41 -11.71 3.62 -11.35
CA LEU A 41 -12.10 2.54 -12.25
C LEU A 41 -13.55 2.09 -11.96
N PRO A 42 -14.42 1.99 -13.00
CA PRO A 42 -15.83 1.61 -12.81
C PRO A 42 -16.01 0.19 -12.24
N ASP A 43 -15.06 -0.69 -12.51
CA ASP A 43 -14.95 -2.09 -12.06
C ASP A 43 -13.92 -2.26 -10.93
N GLY A 44 -13.56 -1.16 -10.23
CA GLY A 44 -12.53 -1.15 -9.20
C GLY A 44 -12.72 -2.17 -8.08
N GLU A 45 -13.97 -2.49 -7.71
CA GLU A 45 -14.29 -3.52 -6.72
C GLU A 45 -13.88 -4.93 -7.19
N SER A 46 -14.19 -5.29 -8.44
CA SER A 46 -13.81 -6.58 -9.02
C SER A 46 -12.29 -6.71 -9.14
N ILE A 47 -11.60 -5.62 -9.50
CA ILE A 47 -10.13 -5.61 -9.56
C ILE A 47 -9.54 -5.76 -8.15
N ASN A 48 -10.14 -5.10 -7.15
CA ASN A 48 -9.73 -5.25 -5.76
C ASN A 48 -9.84 -6.70 -5.30
N GLU A 49 -10.93 -7.38 -5.63
CA GLU A 49 -11.14 -8.78 -5.31
C GLU A 49 -10.08 -9.67 -5.97
N GLU A 50 -9.80 -9.48 -7.27
CA GLU A 50 -8.74 -10.24 -7.97
C GLU A 50 -7.38 -10.06 -7.28
N ILE A 51 -7.02 -8.82 -6.94
CA ILE A 51 -5.78 -8.52 -6.21
C ILE A 51 -5.80 -9.19 -4.84
N PHE A 52 -6.88 -9.06 -4.08
CA PHE A 52 -7.03 -9.66 -2.77
C PHE A 52 -6.83 -11.18 -2.81
N TYR A 53 -7.50 -11.89 -3.72
CA TYR A 53 -7.34 -13.34 -3.85
C TYR A 53 -5.93 -13.72 -4.31
N SER A 54 -5.31 -12.92 -5.18
CA SER A 54 -3.96 -13.17 -5.69
C SER A 54 -2.88 -13.03 -4.61
N ILE A 55 -2.96 -11.97 -3.78
CA ILE A 55 -1.99 -11.74 -2.70
C ILE A 55 -2.20 -12.71 -1.53
N THR A 56 -3.44 -13.14 -1.29
CA THR A 56 -3.77 -14.05 -0.19
C THR A 56 -3.73 -15.54 -0.57
N SER A 57 -3.44 -15.89 -1.83
CA SER A 57 -3.42 -17.29 -2.29
C SER A 57 -2.50 -18.19 -1.46
N ALA A 58 -1.35 -17.66 -1.02
CA ALA A 58 -0.38 -18.39 -0.20
C ALA A 58 -0.93 -18.76 1.20
N LEU A 59 -1.93 -18.02 1.70
CA LEU A 59 -2.64 -18.35 2.94
C LEU A 59 -3.50 -19.61 2.73
N GLU A 60 -4.20 -19.71 1.60
CA GLU A 60 -5.01 -20.89 1.26
C GLU A 60 -4.14 -22.16 1.18
N ASP A 61 -3.01 -22.09 0.48
CA ASP A 61 -2.03 -23.19 0.43
C ASP A 61 -1.49 -23.59 1.82
N SER A 62 -1.39 -22.62 2.73
CA SER A 62 -0.90 -22.84 4.10
C SER A 62 -1.96 -23.51 4.97
N VAL A 63 -3.21 -23.06 4.86
CA VAL A 63 -4.38 -23.66 5.51
C VAL A 63 -4.59 -25.09 5.01
N GLU A 64 -4.59 -25.31 3.70
CA GLU A 64 -4.80 -26.64 3.12
C GLU A 64 -3.72 -27.64 3.55
N ARG A 65 -2.44 -27.23 3.54
CA ARG A 65 -1.34 -28.07 4.02
C ARG A 65 -1.44 -28.35 5.52
N ALA A 66 -1.87 -27.38 6.33
CA ALA A 66 -2.05 -27.59 7.75
C ALA A 66 -3.19 -28.57 8.05
N ASN A 67 -4.32 -28.44 7.34
CA ASN A 67 -5.45 -29.36 7.47
C ASN A 67 -5.04 -30.80 7.16
N ARG A 68 -4.35 -31.03 6.03
CA ARG A 68 -3.81 -32.36 5.69
C ARG A 68 -2.83 -32.89 6.74
N GLN A 69 -1.99 -32.04 7.29
CA GLN A 69 -1.03 -32.43 8.32
C GLN A 69 -1.73 -32.83 9.63
N ASN A 70 -2.77 -32.08 10.04
CA ASN A 70 -3.56 -32.41 11.23
C ASN A 70 -4.31 -33.73 11.04
N GLN A 71 -4.96 -33.92 9.89
CA GLN A 71 -5.61 -35.18 9.52
C GLN A 71 -4.62 -36.37 9.61
N GLY A 72 -3.44 -36.25 8.99
CA GLY A 72 -2.44 -37.32 9.02
C GLY A 72 -1.91 -37.62 10.42
N ASN A 73 -1.87 -36.62 11.32
CA ASN A 73 -1.50 -36.84 12.71
C ASN A 73 -2.61 -37.56 13.49
N GLU A 74 -3.88 -37.20 13.28
CA GLU A 74 -5.02 -37.88 13.91
C GLU A 74 -5.06 -39.35 13.54
N GLU A 75 -4.91 -39.65 12.25
CA GLU A 75 -4.84 -41.02 11.72
C GLU A 75 -3.60 -41.76 12.24
N GLY A 76 -2.43 -41.11 12.24
CA GLY A 76 -1.16 -41.75 12.60
C GLY A 76 -0.98 -42.03 14.10
N PHE A 77 -1.62 -41.24 14.96
CA PHE A 77 -1.55 -41.41 16.42
C PHE A 77 -2.81 -42.08 17.01
N GLU A 78 -3.80 -42.41 16.18
CA GLU A 78 -5.10 -42.96 16.60
C GLU A 78 -5.82 -42.07 17.64
N ILE A 79 -5.65 -40.75 17.52
CA ILE A 79 -6.26 -39.75 18.41
C ILE A 79 -7.48 -39.18 17.69
N SER A 80 -8.66 -39.71 18.02
CA SER A 80 -9.93 -39.26 17.45
C SER A 80 -10.47 -37.98 18.08
N ASP A 81 -9.95 -37.56 19.23
CA ASP A 81 -10.34 -36.34 19.96
C ASP A 81 -9.18 -35.35 20.00
N SER A 82 -8.74 -34.94 18.82
CA SER A 82 -7.63 -34.01 18.62
C SER A 82 -8.15 -32.64 18.20
N GLN A 83 -7.49 -31.57 18.66
CA GLN A 83 -7.79 -30.21 18.23
C GLN A 83 -6.67 -29.70 17.32
N GLY A 84 -6.97 -29.58 16.03
CA GLY A 84 -6.01 -29.09 15.05
C GLY A 84 -5.73 -27.59 15.19
N MET A 85 -4.46 -27.21 15.36
CA MET A 85 -4.04 -25.82 15.50
C MET A 85 -3.15 -25.37 14.34
N LEU A 86 -3.46 -24.21 13.76
CA LEU A 86 -2.62 -23.53 12.77
C LEU A 86 -2.03 -22.25 13.35
N ILE A 87 -0.72 -22.10 13.30
CA ILE A 87 -0.03 -20.85 13.62
C ILE A 87 0.47 -20.20 12.34
N ILE A 88 0.01 -18.98 12.07
CA ILE A 88 0.46 -18.12 10.96
C ILE A 88 1.32 -17.00 11.54
N LEU A 89 2.60 -16.97 11.14
CA LEU A 89 3.53 -15.91 11.49
C LEU A 89 3.78 -15.03 10.25
N ASN A 90 3.39 -13.76 10.33
CA ASN A 90 3.76 -12.76 9.32
C ASN A 90 4.88 -11.85 9.84
N ASP A 91 6.11 -12.20 9.48
CA ASP A 91 7.35 -11.52 9.84
C ASP A 91 8.03 -10.80 8.65
N PHE A 92 7.42 -10.85 7.46
CA PHE A 92 8.09 -10.38 6.24
C PHE A 92 7.17 -9.63 5.25
N VAL A 93 5.89 -9.98 5.15
CA VAL A 93 5.02 -9.49 4.07
C VAL A 93 4.17 -8.32 4.55
N GLU A 94 4.60 -7.11 4.21
CA GLU A 94 3.92 -5.86 4.60
C GLU A 94 2.51 -5.74 4.00
N ILE A 95 2.30 -6.11 2.74
CA ILE A 95 0.98 -6.00 2.08
C ILE A 95 -0.09 -6.89 2.73
N LEU A 96 0.31 -7.87 3.55
CA LEU A 96 -0.59 -8.74 4.30
C LEU A 96 -0.78 -8.19 5.72
N SER A 97 -1.58 -7.14 5.83
CA SER A 97 -1.96 -6.59 7.12
C SER A 97 -2.70 -7.64 7.98
N PRO A 98 -2.67 -7.51 9.32
CA PRO A 98 -3.28 -8.49 10.21
C PRO A 98 -4.78 -8.71 9.96
N ASP A 99 -5.51 -7.64 9.65
CA ASP A 99 -6.93 -7.68 9.30
C ASP A 99 -7.18 -8.42 7.97
N LEU A 100 -6.35 -8.21 6.94
CA LEU A 100 -6.46 -8.95 5.68
C LEU A 100 -6.21 -10.45 5.86
N ILE A 101 -5.20 -10.81 6.65
CA ILE A 101 -4.92 -12.22 6.98
C ILE A 101 -6.10 -12.81 7.74
N ALA A 102 -6.59 -12.13 8.78
CA ALA A 102 -7.71 -12.60 9.59
C ALA A 102 -8.99 -12.77 8.75
N HIS A 103 -9.31 -11.79 7.91
CA HIS A 103 -10.44 -11.84 7.00
C HIS A 103 -10.34 -13.03 6.05
N ARG A 104 -9.19 -13.23 5.40
CA ARG A 104 -8.99 -14.38 4.50
C ARG A 104 -9.09 -15.71 5.22
N VAL A 105 -8.45 -15.85 6.38
CA VAL A 105 -8.48 -17.08 7.16
C VAL A 105 -9.91 -17.40 7.58
N HIS A 106 -10.67 -16.41 8.04
CA HIS A 106 -12.07 -16.59 8.38
C HIS A 106 -12.90 -17.08 7.18
N GLN A 107 -12.72 -16.50 5.99
CA GLN A 107 -13.36 -17.01 4.76
C GLN A 107 -12.99 -18.46 4.47
N LEU A 108 -11.72 -18.85 4.68
CA LEU A 108 -11.24 -20.19 4.42
C LEU A 108 -11.83 -21.19 5.41
N LEU A 109 -11.85 -20.89 6.71
CA LEU A 109 -12.44 -21.76 7.74
C LEU A 109 -13.94 -21.99 7.51
N ASN A 110 -14.64 -20.99 6.96
CA ASN A 110 -16.06 -21.07 6.62
C ASN A 110 -16.37 -21.61 5.22
N LYS A 111 -15.34 -21.94 4.43
CA LYS A 111 -15.52 -22.50 3.09
C LYS A 111 -16.10 -23.91 3.19
N LYS A 112 -17.16 -24.17 2.43
CA LYS A 112 -17.80 -25.48 2.33
C LYS A 112 -17.29 -26.27 1.13
N SER A 113 -17.30 -27.60 1.25
CA SER A 113 -17.12 -28.52 0.13
C SER A 113 -18.37 -28.55 -0.75
N SER A 114 -18.31 -29.26 -1.88
CA SER A 114 -19.48 -29.53 -2.71
C SER A 114 -20.58 -30.35 -2.00
N SER A 115 -20.22 -31.11 -0.96
CA SER A 115 -21.18 -31.85 -0.11
C SER A 115 -21.83 -30.98 0.97
N GLY A 116 -21.36 -29.74 1.16
CA GLY A 116 -21.88 -28.81 2.19
C GLY A 116 -21.14 -28.88 3.53
N ASP A 117 -20.20 -29.80 3.68
CA ASP A 117 -19.35 -29.94 4.87
C ASP A 117 -18.23 -28.89 4.90
N ALA A 118 -17.62 -28.67 6.07
CA ALA A 118 -16.45 -27.80 6.19
C ALA A 118 -15.31 -28.29 5.31
N ARG A 119 -14.71 -27.40 4.51
CA ARG A 119 -13.58 -27.75 3.63
C ARG A 119 -12.31 -28.09 4.40
N TYR A 120 -12.12 -27.49 5.58
CA TYR A 120 -10.95 -27.68 6.44
C TYR A 120 -11.38 -28.13 7.84
N PRO A 121 -11.94 -29.33 8.00
CA PRO A 121 -12.53 -29.77 9.26
C PRO A 121 -11.49 -30.07 10.35
N HIS A 122 -10.23 -30.31 9.98
CA HIS A 122 -9.14 -30.64 10.92
C HIS A 122 -8.39 -29.39 11.42
N ILE A 123 -9.00 -28.21 11.32
CA ILE A 123 -8.46 -26.97 11.89
C ILE A 123 -9.51 -26.40 12.85
N SER A 124 -9.24 -26.53 14.13
CA SER A 124 -10.08 -26.02 15.21
C SER A 124 -9.79 -24.55 15.53
N VAL A 125 -8.51 -24.16 15.49
CA VAL A 125 -8.08 -22.81 15.87
C VAL A 125 -6.91 -22.33 15.01
N VAL A 126 -6.93 -21.06 14.66
CA VAL A 126 -5.86 -20.37 13.95
C VAL A 126 -5.33 -19.23 14.83
N TRP A 127 -4.04 -19.25 15.12
CA TRP A 127 -3.34 -18.18 15.80
C TRP A 127 -2.48 -17.40 14.79
N ILE A 128 -2.80 -16.14 14.59
CA ILE A 128 -2.08 -15.22 13.69
C ILE A 128 -1.22 -14.29 14.55
N VAL A 129 0.07 -14.21 14.24
CA VAL A 129 1.02 -13.26 14.84
C VAL A 129 1.64 -12.42 13.74
N SER A 130 1.57 -11.10 13.87
CA SER A 130 2.27 -10.20 12.95
C SER A 130 3.43 -9.51 13.66
N ALA A 131 4.65 -9.78 13.19
CA ALA A 131 5.88 -9.19 13.70
C ALA A 131 6.37 -7.99 12.85
N ILE A 132 5.77 -7.77 11.67
CA ILE A 132 6.10 -6.63 10.80
C ILE A 132 5.14 -5.44 10.98
N HIS A 133 3.98 -5.66 11.60
CA HIS A 133 2.98 -4.62 11.86
C HIS A 133 2.96 -4.26 13.35
N ILE A 134 2.66 -2.99 13.64
CA ILE A 134 2.45 -2.47 14.98
C ILE A 134 1.12 -1.73 15.07
N ILE A 135 0.54 -1.77 16.27
CA ILE A 135 -0.55 -0.89 16.70
C ILE A 135 0.08 0.18 17.60
N LYS A 136 -0.18 1.45 17.31
CA LYS A 136 0.21 2.56 18.18
C LYS A 136 -0.95 2.86 19.13
N THR A 137 -0.70 2.75 20.43
CA THR A 137 -1.67 3.13 21.47
C THR A 137 -1.66 4.65 21.68
N GLU A 138 -2.71 5.21 22.30
CA GLU A 138 -2.79 6.65 22.63
C GLU A 138 -1.63 7.12 23.51
N ILE A 139 -1.13 6.23 24.37
CA ILE A 139 0.02 6.46 25.26
C ILE A 139 1.38 6.23 24.57
N GLY A 140 1.40 6.07 23.24
CA GLY A 140 2.63 5.94 22.44
C GLY A 140 3.32 4.58 22.52
N GLN A 141 2.74 3.59 23.22
CA GLN A 141 3.27 2.22 23.23
C GLN A 141 3.00 1.53 21.89
N LYS A 142 3.99 0.78 21.40
CA LYS A 142 3.90 -0.07 20.21
C LYS A 142 3.53 -1.48 20.64
N LEU A 143 2.45 -2.02 20.11
CA LEU A 143 1.99 -3.39 20.37
C LEU A 143 2.05 -4.22 19.08
N LEU A 144 2.40 -5.51 19.20
CA LEU A 144 2.35 -6.45 18.09
C LEU A 144 0.96 -7.10 18.00
N PRO A 145 0.32 -7.10 16.82
CA PRO A 145 -0.94 -7.78 16.61
C PRO A 145 -0.83 -9.29 16.79
N SER A 146 -1.73 -9.85 17.62
CA SER A 146 -1.91 -11.28 17.83
C SER A 146 -3.40 -11.60 17.82
N ILE A 147 -3.87 -12.37 16.83
CA ILE A 147 -5.29 -12.63 16.58
C ILE A 147 -5.54 -14.13 16.70
N VAL A 148 -6.64 -14.51 17.36
CA VAL A 148 -7.12 -15.90 17.44
C VAL A 148 -8.44 -16.01 16.70
N LEU A 149 -8.53 -16.97 15.79
CA LEU A 149 -9.76 -17.33 15.10
C LEU A 149 -10.09 -18.77 15.44
N VAL A 150 -11.29 -19.01 15.97
CA VAL A 150 -11.80 -20.35 16.22
C VAL A 150 -12.71 -20.74 15.06
N SER A 151 -12.57 -21.97 14.56
CA SER A 151 -13.43 -22.52 13.52
C SER A 151 -14.81 -22.81 14.08
N ASP A 152 -15.88 -22.41 13.40
CA ASP A 152 -17.28 -22.68 13.77
C ASP A 152 -17.64 -24.18 13.71
N TYR A 153 -16.75 -25.01 13.14
CA TYR A 153 -16.93 -26.45 13.03
C TYR A 153 -16.15 -27.26 14.09
N SER A 154 -15.42 -26.61 14.99
CA SER A 154 -14.72 -27.30 16.09
C SER A 154 -15.71 -27.85 17.12
N HIS A 155 -15.51 -29.11 17.53
CA HIS A 155 -16.34 -29.73 18.57
C HIS A 155 -16.15 -29.13 19.98
N ASN A 156 -15.04 -28.42 20.25
CA ASN A 156 -14.75 -27.83 21.56
C ASN A 156 -14.06 -26.45 21.45
N HIS A 157 -14.83 -25.45 21.01
CA HIS A 157 -14.33 -24.09 20.78
C HIS A 157 -13.64 -23.46 22.01
N GLN A 158 -14.16 -23.71 23.21
CA GLN A 158 -13.68 -23.07 24.44
C GLN A 158 -12.29 -23.57 24.82
N GLU A 159 -12.08 -24.89 24.81
CA GLU A 159 -10.79 -25.48 25.17
C GLU A 159 -9.68 -25.05 24.21
N ALA A 160 -9.97 -25.06 22.90
CA ALA A 160 -9.01 -24.62 21.89
C ALA A 160 -8.63 -23.13 22.07
N SER A 161 -9.61 -22.27 22.38
CA SER A 161 -9.36 -20.86 22.65
C SER A 161 -8.54 -20.64 23.92
N ASP A 162 -8.90 -21.31 25.02
CA ASP A 162 -8.21 -21.21 26.30
C ASP A 162 -6.74 -21.64 26.21
N TYR A 163 -6.47 -22.72 25.48
CA TYR A 163 -5.12 -23.19 25.24
C TYR A 163 -4.29 -22.17 24.45
N VAL A 164 -4.85 -21.59 23.39
CA VAL A 164 -4.15 -20.57 22.58
C VAL A 164 -3.91 -19.30 23.38
N ASN A 165 -4.89 -18.85 24.18
CA ASN A 165 -4.72 -17.69 25.07
C ASN A 165 -3.62 -17.90 26.10
N TRP A 166 -3.53 -19.10 26.68
CA TRP A 166 -2.42 -19.48 27.55
C TRP A 166 -1.07 -19.42 26.81
N LEU A 167 -1.01 -19.96 25.60
CA LEU A 167 0.21 -19.97 24.78
C LEU A 167 0.65 -18.56 24.38
N GLN A 168 -0.29 -17.67 24.05
CA GLN A 168 -0.03 -16.26 23.76
C GLN A 168 0.61 -15.54 24.95
N ARG A 169 0.09 -15.74 26.17
CA ARG A 169 0.67 -15.16 27.38
C ARG A 169 2.11 -15.65 27.63
N LYS A 170 2.36 -16.95 27.40
CA LYS A 170 3.71 -17.53 27.51
C LYS A 170 4.65 -16.96 26.46
N TRP A 171 4.19 -16.81 25.22
CA TRP A 171 4.97 -16.21 24.15
C TRP A 171 5.29 -14.73 24.39
N ALA A 172 4.32 -13.94 24.87
CA ALA A 172 4.54 -12.54 25.23
C ALA A 172 5.59 -12.42 26.35
N SER A 173 5.47 -13.24 27.40
CA SER A 173 6.43 -13.30 28.49
C SER A 173 7.84 -13.71 28.03
N PHE A 174 7.94 -14.69 27.11
CA PHE A 174 9.23 -15.13 26.56
C PHE A 174 9.95 -13.99 25.80
N ASN A 175 9.18 -13.11 25.14
CA ASN A 175 9.71 -11.98 24.39
C ASN A 175 9.80 -10.67 25.19
N ASN A 176 9.55 -10.71 26.51
CA ASN A 176 9.50 -9.52 27.37
C ASN A 176 8.52 -8.44 26.87
N MET A 177 7.40 -8.85 26.28
CA MET A 177 6.34 -7.96 25.81
C MET A 177 5.13 -8.01 26.73
N PRO A 178 4.45 -6.87 26.97
CA PRO A 178 3.17 -6.88 27.67
C PRO A 178 2.12 -7.63 26.84
N PHE A 179 1.29 -8.43 27.50
CA PHE A 179 0.11 -9.04 26.89
C PHE A 179 -1.11 -8.18 27.23
N VAL A 180 -1.76 -7.64 26.20
CA VAL A 180 -2.99 -6.85 26.33
C VAL A 180 -4.07 -7.53 25.51
N GLU A 181 -5.16 -7.87 26.18
CA GLU A 181 -6.33 -8.47 25.54
C GLU A 181 -7.31 -7.36 25.18
N VAL A 182 -7.74 -7.34 23.92
CA VAL A 182 -8.65 -6.29 23.42
C VAL A 182 -9.74 -6.92 22.58
N HIS A 183 -10.98 -6.52 22.82
CA HIS A 183 -12.14 -6.88 22.02
C HIS A 183 -12.53 -5.65 21.20
N LEU A 184 -12.07 -5.59 19.95
CA LEU A 184 -12.31 -4.45 19.04
C LEU A 184 -12.80 -4.97 17.68
N ASP A 185 -13.57 -4.13 16.99
CA ASP A 185 -13.78 -4.31 15.55
C ASP A 185 -12.47 -3.93 14.84
N PHE A 186 -12.07 -4.72 13.85
CA PHE A 186 -10.89 -4.43 13.02
C PHE A 186 -10.97 -3.07 12.34
N LYS A 187 -12.19 -2.55 12.11
CA LYS A 187 -12.42 -1.22 11.52
C LYS A 187 -11.86 -0.07 12.38
N ASP A 188 -11.73 -0.28 13.67
CA ASP A 188 -11.28 0.75 14.62
C ASP A 188 -9.76 0.71 14.84
N ILE A 189 -9.05 -0.24 14.22
CA ILE A 189 -7.61 -0.45 14.42
C ILE A 189 -6.83 -0.04 13.17
N GLN A 190 -5.88 0.88 13.34
CA GLN A 190 -4.89 1.18 12.30
C GLN A 190 -3.61 0.39 12.54
N PHE A 191 -3.31 -0.52 11.61
CA PHE A 191 -2.02 -1.20 11.56
C PHE A 191 -1.02 -0.35 10.77
N SER A 192 0.19 -0.22 11.30
CA SER A 192 1.30 0.46 10.62
C SER A 192 2.50 -0.46 10.55
N LYS A 193 3.34 -0.31 9.52
CA LYS A 193 4.61 -1.03 9.44
C LYS A 193 5.49 -0.67 10.64
N GLN A 194 6.15 -1.66 11.21
CA GLN A 194 7.23 -1.41 12.14
C GLN A 194 8.35 -0.67 11.41
N GLU A 195 8.54 0.60 11.73
CA GLU A 195 9.68 1.39 11.25
C GLU A 195 10.98 0.74 11.75
N THR A 196 11.86 0.33 10.83
CA THR A 196 13.29 0.12 11.13
C THR A 196 13.96 1.46 11.37
N ASP A 197 14.97 1.50 12.24
CA ASP A 197 15.67 2.72 12.64
C ASP A 197 15.94 3.63 11.44
N SER A 198 15.40 4.84 11.51
CA SER A 198 15.54 5.82 10.44
C SER A 198 17.01 6.24 10.33
N PRO A 199 17.54 6.43 9.11
CA PRO A 199 18.90 6.90 8.93
C PRO A 199 19.08 8.28 9.60
N GLU A 200 20.24 8.49 10.24
CA GLU A 200 20.62 9.76 10.92
C GLU A 200 20.56 10.99 10.02
N MET A 201 20.63 10.80 8.69
CA MET A 201 20.52 11.86 7.70
C MET A 201 19.36 11.58 6.74
N ILE A 202 18.36 12.46 6.78
CA ILE A 202 17.25 12.47 5.81
C ILE A 202 17.57 13.45 4.66
N PRO A 203 17.36 13.07 3.39
CA PRO A 203 17.42 14.01 2.27
C PRO A 203 16.48 15.21 2.48
N ARG A 204 16.82 16.38 1.93
CA ARG A 204 15.97 17.59 2.07
C ARG A 204 14.53 17.38 1.59
N SER A 205 14.35 16.63 0.51
CA SER A 205 13.02 16.28 0.01
C SER A 205 12.20 15.50 1.05
N GLU A 206 12.81 14.54 1.75
CA GLU A 206 12.16 13.79 2.82
C GLU A 206 11.85 14.66 4.04
N MET A 207 12.74 15.60 4.36
CA MET A 207 12.48 16.59 5.40
C MET A 207 11.27 17.46 5.07
N TRP A 208 11.15 17.98 3.83
CA TRP A 208 10.00 18.77 3.40
C TRP A 208 8.69 17.98 3.45
N ARG A 209 8.70 16.72 2.99
CA ARG A 209 7.55 15.81 3.12
C ARG A 209 7.09 15.68 4.57
N LYS A 210 8.05 15.46 5.49
CA LYS A 210 7.78 15.35 6.92
C LYS A 210 7.24 16.66 7.53
N GLN A 211 7.77 17.80 7.12
CA GLN A 211 7.27 19.10 7.56
C GLN A 211 5.82 19.32 7.12
N TYR A 212 5.50 18.99 5.87
CA TYR A 212 4.14 19.09 5.36
C TYR A 212 3.17 18.16 6.06
N SER A 213 3.56 16.90 6.30
CA SER A 213 2.68 15.93 6.98
C SER A 213 2.37 16.35 8.42
N GLN A 214 3.28 17.07 9.09
CA GLN A 214 3.06 17.65 10.41
C GLN A 214 2.16 18.90 10.37
N THR A 215 2.25 19.71 9.33
CA THR A 215 1.48 20.95 9.17
C THR A 215 0.93 21.08 7.75
N PRO A 216 -0.19 20.39 7.42
CA PRO A 216 -0.70 20.30 6.05
C PRO A 216 -1.46 21.57 5.66
N TYR A 217 -0.74 22.68 5.48
CA TYR A 217 -1.34 24.00 5.29
C TYR A 217 -2.13 24.15 3.99
N LEU A 218 -1.99 23.27 2.99
CA LEU A 218 -2.83 23.33 1.77
C LEU A 218 -4.17 22.59 1.96
N ARG A 219 -4.36 21.85 3.05
CA ARG A 219 -5.56 21.02 3.30
C ARG A 219 -6.86 21.80 3.29
N HIS A 220 -6.83 23.06 3.74
CA HIS A 220 -8.01 23.93 3.80
C HIS A 220 -8.45 24.47 2.45
N LEU A 221 -7.61 24.39 1.41
CA LEU A 221 -7.96 24.85 0.07
C LEU A 221 -9.00 23.91 -0.57
N SER A 222 -10.01 24.47 -1.21
CA SER A 222 -10.90 23.73 -2.12
C SER A 222 -10.12 23.14 -3.30
N ARG A 223 -10.77 22.28 -4.10
CA ARG A 223 -10.15 21.67 -5.28
C ARG A 223 -9.75 22.74 -6.30
N GLU A 224 -10.62 23.70 -6.55
CA GLU A 224 -10.42 24.81 -7.47
C GLU A 224 -9.28 25.71 -7.00
N GLN A 225 -9.26 26.07 -5.71
CA GLN A 225 -8.17 26.88 -5.13
C GLN A 225 -6.82 26.16 -5.18
N LEU A 226 -6.79 24.84 -5.02
CA LEU A 226 -5.56 24.07 -5.13
C LEU A 226 -5.05 24.03 -6.59
N LEU A 227 -5.96 23.94 -7.57
CA LEU A 227 -5.63 24.04 -8.99
C LEU A 227 -5.05 25.43 -9.33
N GLU A 228 -5.66 26.51 -8.86
CA GLU A 228 -5.15 27.87 -9.03
C GLU A 228 -3.78 28.06 -8.37
N TYR A 229 -3.62 27.61 -7.12
CA TYR A 229 -2.35 27.65 -6.40
C TYR A 229 -1.26 26.90 -7.16
N SER A 230 -1.59 25.72 -7.69
CA SER A 230 -0.65 24.94 -8.49
C SER A 230 -0.21 25.69 -9.74
N GLN A 231 -1.14 26.33 -10.47
CA GLN A 231 -0.83 27.06 -11.70
C GLN A 231 0.18 28.18 -11.44
N GLN A 232 -0.03 28.96 -10.38
CA GLN A 232 0.89 30.02 -9.95
C GLN A 232 2.26 29.44 -9.60
N LEU A 233 2.29 28.36 -8.80
CA LEU A 233 3.54 27.74 -8.40
C LEU A 233 4.32 27.16 -9.58
N TRP A 234 3.66 26.51 -10.53
CA TRP A 234 4.29 26.02 -11.76
C TRP A 234 4.88 27.17 -12.58
N PHE A 235 4.14 28.28 -12.74
CA PHE A 235 4.61 29.47 -13.45
C PHE A 235 5.87 30.08 -12.80
N GLU A 236 5.91 30.16 -11.46
CA GLU A 236 7.07 30.65 -10.72
C GLU A 236 8.28 29.70 -10.81
N THR A 237 8.02 28.40 -10.90
CA THR A 237 9.06 27.37 -10.85
C THR A 237 9.69 27.11 -12.21
N LEU A 238 8.91 27.13 -13.30
CA LEU A 238 9.35 26.82 -14.67
C LEU A 238 10.60 27.59 -15.14
N PRO A 239 10.77 28.91 -14.88
CA PRO A 239 11.96 29.65 -15.29
C PRO A 239 13.28 29.13 -14.71
N ALA A 240 13.24 28.43 -13.56
CA ALA A 240 14.43 27.82 -12.96
C ALA A 240 14.90 26.56 -13.70
N PHE A 241 14.02 25.90 -14.45
CA PHE A 241 14.26 24.59 -15.07
C PHE A 241 14.30 24.62 -16.61
N ILE A 242 13.84 25.69 -17.25
CA ILE A 242 13.81 25.82 -18.71
C ILE A 242 15.12 26.43 -19.24
N ARG A 243 15.70 25.81 -20.27
CA ARG A 243 16.86 26.36 -21.00
C ARG A 243 16.42 27.61 -21.79
N GLY A 244 17.17 28.70 -21.65
CA GLY A 244 16.88 29.97 -22.33
C GLY A 244 16.04 30.97 -21.54
N SER A 245 15.75 30.71 -20.25
CA SER A 245 15.16 31.76 -19.40
C SER A 245 16.16 32.91 -19.23
N HIS A 246 15.64 34.14 -19.37
CA HIS A 246 16.47 35.34 -19.41
C HIS A 246 17.17 35.65 -18.07
N GLU A 247 16.59 35.20 -16.96
CA GLU A 247 17.19 35.29 -15.62
C GLU A 247 16.92 34.01 -14.83
N LYS A 248 17.99 33.38 -14.34
CA LYS A 248 17.86 32.25 -13.41
C LYS A 248 17.62 32.81 -12.00
N PRO A 249 16.58 32.34 -11.29
CA PRO A 249 16.33 32.77 -9.92
C PRO A 249 17.51 32.46 -9.01
N ALA A 250 17.69 33.24 -7.95
CA ALA A 250 18.67 32.95 -6.91
C ALA A 250 18.43 31.55 -6.31
N GLN A 251 19.50 30.86 -5.91
CA GLN A 251 19.44 29.47 -5.44
C GLN A 251 18.47 29.28 -4.26
N GLU A 252 18.39 30.24 -3.35
CA GLU A 252 17.44 30.22 -2.22
C GLU A 252 15.98 30.26 -2.68
N THR A 253 15.70 31.02 -3.76
CA THR A 253 14.36 31.09 -4.36
C THR A 253 13.98 29.75 -4.98
N VAL A 254 14.92 29.11 -5.69
CA VAL A 254 14.72 27.77 -6.25
C VAL A 254 14.42 26.75 -5.16
N PHE A 255 15.16 26.76 -4.03
CA PHE A 255 14.88 25.83 -2.93
C PHE A 255 13.50 26.04 -2.31
N LYS A 256 13.07 27.29 -2.08
CA LYS A 256 11.72 27.60 -1.57
C LYS A 256 10.63 27.13 -2.53
N LEU A 257 10.85 27.26 -3.84
CA LEU A 257 9.91 26.78 -4.87
C LEU A 257 9.85 25.25 -4.87
N MET A 258 10.99 24.56 -4.80
CA MET A 258 11.04 23.09 -4.70
C MET A 258 10.37 22.56 -3.43
N GLU A 259 10.52 23.24 -2.30
CA GLU A 259 9.82 22.90 -1.06
C GLU A 259 8.30 23.01 -1.23
N LYS A 260 7.81 24.17 -1.71
CA LYS A 260 6.38 24.37 -2.00
C LYS A 260 5.84 23.33 -2.99
N GLN A 261 6.63 22.99 -4.01
CA GLN A 261 6.26 22.01 -5.01
C GLN A 261 6.18 20.61 -4.39
N THR A 262 7.12 20.26 -3.50
CA THR A 262 7.04 19.02 -2.72
C THR A 262 5.75 18.96 -1.89
N HIS A 263 5.41 20.04 -1.18
CA HIS A 263 4.18 20.13 -0.38
C HIS A 263 2.91 20.00 -1.23
N LEU A 264 2.89 20.65 -2.41
CA LEU A 264 1.79 20.50 -3.36
C LEU A 264 1.64 19.05 -3.83
N MET A 265 2.74 18.37 -4.17
CA MET A 265 2.70 16.97 -4.60
C MET A 265 2.19 16.06 -3.49
N GLU A 266 2.61 16.27 -2.24
CA GLU A 266 2.08 15.54 -1.08
C GLU A 266 0.58 15.78 -0.89
N GLU A 267 0.09 17.00 -1.15
CA GLU A 267 -1.34 17.31 -1.08
C GLU A 267 -2.15 16.64 -2.19
N ILE A 268 -1.65 16.68 -3.43
CA ILE A 268 -2.26 16.00 -4.59
C ILE A 268 -2.33 14.49 -4.32
N ASN A 269 -1.23 13.92 -3.82
CA ASN A 269 -1.15 12.50 -3.47
C ASN A 269 -2.09 12.13 -2.34
N PHE A 270 -2.19 12.97 -1.30
CA PHE A 270 -3.14 12.73 -0.21
C PHE A 270 -4.57 12.69 -0.73
N ARG A 271 -4.95 13.66 -1.56
CA ARG A 271 -6.33 13.79 -2.08
C ARG A 271 -6.66 12.80 -3.19
N GLY A 272 -5.67 12.20 -3.85
CA GLY A 272 -5.89 11.31 -4.99
C GLY A 272 -6.44 12.06 -6.22
N ILE A 273 -5.96 13.27 -6.48
CA ILE A 273 -6.39 14.10 -7.61
C ILE A 273 -5.66 13.64 -8.87
N ASP A 274 -6.40 13.40 -9.95
CA ASP A 274 -5.83 13.00 -11.22
C ASP A 274 -5.00 14.14 -11.81
N PHE A 275 -3.76 13.85 -12.20
CA PHE A 275 -2.86 14.85 -12.72
C PHE A 275 -3.34 15.47 -14.04
N ARG A 276 -4.22 14.77 -14.78
CA ARG A 276 -4.86 15.31 -15.99
C ARG A 276 -5.67 16.57 -15.71
N GLU A 277 -6.17 16.75 -14.50
CA GLU A 277 -6.89 17.98 -14.10
C GLU A 277 -6.00 19.22 -14.11
N PHE A 278 -4.69 19.04 -13.97
CA PHE A 278 -3.71 20.12 -14.02
C PHE A 278 -3.26 20.44 -15.45
N SER A 279 -3.53 19.55 -16.43
CA SER A 279 -3.07 19.71 -17.82
C SER A 279 -3.56 21.02 -18.49
N PRO A 280 -4.85 21.40 -18.41
CA PRO A 280 -5.32 22.66 -18.98
C PRO A 280 -4.60 23.88 -18.37
N LYS A 281 -4.39 23.85 -17.05
CA LYS A 281 -3.74 24.92 -16.29
C LYS A 281 -2.25 25.04 -16.57
N LEU A 282 -1.57 23.92 -16.75
CA LEU A 282 -0.20 23.88 -17.22
C LEU A 282 -0.09 24.47 -18.63
N HIS A 283 -0.98 24.10 -19.55
CA HIS A 283 -1.01 24.66 -20.89
C HIS A 283 -1.22 26.19 -20.89
N GLU A 284 -2.17 26.68 -20.09
CA GLU A 284 -2.37 28.12 -19.86
C GLU A 284 -1.09 28.82 -19.33
N ALA A 285 -0.41 28.22 -18.34
CA ALA A 285 0.81 28.79 -17.76
C ALA A 285 1.96 28.86 -18.79
N PHE A 286 2.14 27.81 -19.60
CA PHE A 286 3.13 27.80 -20.68
C PHE A 286 2.84 28.90 -21.72
N ASN A 287 1.59 29.01 -22.16
CA ASN A 287 1.17 30.05 -23.11
C ASN A 287 1.37 31.46 -22.54
N GLY A 288 1.07 31.68 -21.25
CA GLY A 288 1.31 32.94 -20.57
C GLY A 288 2.81 33.33 -20.55
N LEU A 289 3.70 32.39 -20.25
CA LEU A 289 5.15 32.63 -20.28
C LEU A 289 5.68 33.01 -21.67
N GLN A 290 5.11 32.43 -22.74
CA GLN A 290 5.44 32.82 -24.10
C GLN A 290 4.96 34.24 -24.42
N GLN A 291 3.73 34.59 -24.04
CA GLN A 291 3.16 35.92 -24.28
C GLN A 291 3.93 37.02 -23.54
N GLU A 292 4.42 36.75 -22.34
CA GLU A 292 5.27 37.68 -21.56
C GLU A 292 6.72 37.77 -22.08
N GLY A 293 7.08 37.03 -23.12
CA GLY A 293 8.45 36.97 -23.64
C GLY A 293 9.45 36.32 -22.69
N LYS A 294 8.98 35.69 -21.61
CA LYS A 294 9.79 34.97 -20.62
C LYS A 294 10.19 33.58 -21.09
N LEU A 295 9.54 33.06 -22.13
CA LEU A 295 9.92 31.85 -22.87
C LEU A 295 10.11 32.15 -24.36
N LYS A 296 11.27 31.78 -24.91
CA LYS A 296 11.46 31.62 -26.35
C LYS A 296 11.42 30.14 -26.68
N ILE A 297 10.31 29.66 -27.25
CA ILE A 297 10.26 28.30 -27.81
C ILE A 297 11.02 28.33 -29.15
N GLN A 298 12.33 28.15 -29.11
CA GLN A 298 13.09 27.74 -30.29
C GLN A 298 13.74 26.35 -30.16
N ASP A 299 13.75 25.72 -28.97
CA ASP A 299 14.48 24.46 -28.77
C ASP A 299 13.70 23.34 -28.03
N LEU A 300 12.36 23.36 -28.00
CA LEU A 300 11.59 22.29 -27.33
C LEU A 300 11.07 21.17 -28.26
N TYR A 301 11.40 21.20 -29.55
CA TYR A 301 11.16 20.08 -30.47
C TYR A 301 12.26 19.98 -31.54
N VAL A 302 13.34 19.25 -31.27
CA VAL A 302 14.07 18.49 -32.29
C VAL A 302 14.40 17.14 -31.68
N GLY A 303 13.50 16.21 -31.87
CA GLY A 303 13.62 14.84 -31.43
C GLY A 303 12.70 13.97 -32.26
N GLU A 304 12.86 14.01 -33.59
CA GLU A 304 12.53 12.91 -34.50
C GLU A 304 12.98 13.24 -35.93
N GLY A 305 13.82 12.37 -36.50
CA GLY A 305 13.73 12.03 -37.93
C GLY A 305 14.63 12.76 -38.93
N ASP A 306 15.96 12.73 -38.78
CA ASP A 306 16.84 12.84 -39.94
C ASP A 306 17.03 11.44 -40.57
N GLN A 307 15.98 10.96 -41.23
CA GLN A 307 16.07 9.99 -42.31
C GLN A 307 15.57 10.68 -43.58
N ALA A 308 16.49 11.29 -44.31
CA ALA A 308 16.31 11.59 -45.72
C ALA A 308 17.57 11.15 -46.45
N SER A 309 17.44 9.99 -47.11
CA SER A 309 18.09 9.64 -48.37
C SER A 309 18.70 10.83 -49.12
N ASN A 310 19.99 10.71 -49.45
CA ASN A 310 20.43 11.06 -50.79
C ASN A 310 21.48 10.05 -51.24
N SER A 311 21.00 9.09 -52.02
CA SER A 311 21.78 8.33 -52.98
C SER A 311 22.29 9.25 -54.08
N ASP A 312 23.47 8.91 -54.60
CA ASP A 312 23.96 9.18 -55.97
C ASP A 312 24.39 10.64 -56.27
N ALA A 313 25.54 10.96 -56.88
CA ALA A 313 26.60 10.18 -57.54
C ALA A 313 27.76 11.13 -57.96
N VAL A 314 28.89 10.53 -58.37
CA VAL A 314 29.94 11.04 -59.30
C VAL A 314 30.89 12.12 -58.73
N ASP A 315 32.21 12.01 -58.71
CA ASP A 315 33.25 11.20 -59.40
C ASP A 315 34.31 10.70 -58.39
#